data_AF-A0A9D6Q389-F1
#
_entry.id   AF-A0A9D6Q389-F1
#
_cell.length_a   1.000
_cell.length_b   1.000
_cell.length_c   1.000
_cell.angle_alpha   90.00
_cell.angle_beta   90.00
_cell.angle_gamma   90.00
#
_symmetry.space_group_name_H-M   'P 1'
#
loop_
_entity.id
_entity.type
_entity.pdbx_description
1 polymer ?
#
loop_
_entity_poly.entity_id
_entity_poly.type
_entity_poly.pdbx_seq_one_letter_code
_entity_poly.pdbx_strand_id
1 'polypeptide(L)'
;MSKKEEPESESNCLYFDISKQERDSAIRYLLGAIIKSRKDGNFPSNYYTYDEDVNIYMAHLLFAVSLPEYREMAEPYLSVDTSDILRWVRATEDRTIRYFIFKVNADHLLIHSSIFDDLNHRPSQKIFKRSQKHFAELAKLYYDQAAAYHKRIYRRRTGVGEVLEKLSHYFEAYQGLLKVVRREYFSFVTSFRDQAFHHFMNEMKTFERDMVVKEKMDHFLALYAQWIDTRNPRVAKEIEYLAREMEMLDPTFRFDKNKLSFGEEGYGDERKCA
;
A
#
# COMPACT_ATOMS: atom_id res chain seq x y z
N MET A 1 -30.33 11.63 -29.99
CA MET A 1 -28.93 11.85 -29.57
C MET A 1 -28.74 11.16 -28.23
N SER A 2 -28.36 9.88 -28.26
CA SER A 2 -28.04 9.11 -27.05
C SER A 2 -26.70 9.59 -26.50
N LYS A 3 -26.69 10.03 -25.25
CA LYS A 3 -25.45 10.14 -24.48
C LYS A 3 -24.91 8.73 -24.29
N LYS A 4 -23.72 8.47 -24.84
CA LYS A 4 -22.91 7.31 -24.50
C LYS A 4 -22.51 7.45 -23.03
N GLU A 5 -22.96 6.53 -22.21
CA GLU A 5 -22.35 6.25 -20.92
C GLU A 5 -20.93 5.74 -21.21
N GLU A 6 -19.94 6.45 -20.69
CA GLU A 6 -18.57 5.96 -20.62
C GLU A 6 -18.53 4.84 -19.58
N PRO A 7 -17.88 3.70 -19.84
CA PRO A 7 -17.77 2.63 -18.86
C PRO A 7 -16.90 3.14 -17.71
N GLU A 8 -17.45 3.10 -16.50
CA GLU A 8 -16.72 3.30 -15.25
C GLU A 8 -15.45 2.45 -15.29
N SER A 9 -14.32 3.14 -15.14
CA SER A 9 -12.98 2.55 -15.16
C SER A 9 -12.91 1.36 -14.23
N GLU A 10 -12.41 0.24 -14.75
CA GLU A 10 -12.02 -0.95 -13.99
C GLU A 10 -11.30 -0.53 -12.70
N SER A 11 -12.01 -0.67 -11.57
CA SER A 11 -11.42 -0.58 -10.24
C SER A 11 -10.46 -1.73 -10.08
N ASN A 12 -9.22 -1.50 -10.52
CA ASN A 12 -8.07 -2.32 -10.19
C ASN A 12 -8.07 -2.48 -8.66
N CYS A 13 -8.38 -3.69 -8.20
CA CYS A 13 -8.25 -4.07 -6.80
C CYS A 13 -6.76 -4.09 -6.47
N LEU A 14 -6.27 -2.95 -6.01
CA LEU A 14 -4.89 -2.64 -5.77
C LEU A 14 -4.76 -2.37 -4.27
N TYR A 15 -3.64 -2.79 -3.68
CA TYR A 15 -3.17 -2.62 -2.29
C TYR A 15 -3.17 -1.15 -1.74
N PHE A 16 -3.96 -0.25 -2.33
CA PHE A 16 -3.79 1.18 -2.37
C PHE A 16 -4.80 1.88 -1.45
N ASP A 17 -4.62 1.77 -0.14
CA ASP A 17 -4.83 2.91 0.77
C ASP A 17 -4.27 2.63 2.17
N ILE A 18 -2.96 2.32 2.24
CA ILE A 18 -2.30 2.20 3.54
C ILE A 18 -2.33 3.57 4.22
N SER A 19 -3.08 3.69 5.30
CA SER A 19 -3.14 4.93 6.07
C SER A 19 -1.75 5.32 6.58
N LYS A 20 -1.52 6.61 6.81
CA LYS A 20 -0.25 7.08 7.39
C LYS A 20 0.08 6.37 8.70
N GLN A 21 -0.93 6.07 9.51
CA GLN A 21 -0.76 5.40 10.80
C GLN A 21 -0.31 3.94 10.63
N GLU A 22 -0.87 3.20 9.68
CA GLU A 22 -0.47 1.82 9.39
C GLU A 22 0.94 1.77 8.82
N ARG A 23 1.28 2.70 7.93
CA ARG A 23 2.64 2.87 7.40
C ARG A 23 3.65 3.10 8.53
N ASP A 24 3.38 4.07 9.40
CA ASP A 24 4.28 4.39 10.51
C ASP A 24 4.42 3.21 11.48
N SER A 25 3.34 2.46 11.71
CA SER A 25 3.35 1.26 12.56
C SER A 25 4.17 0.12 11.96
N ALA A 26 4.03 -0.13 10.65
CA ALA A 26 4.82 -1.11 9.93
C ALA A 26 6.32 -0.79 9.95
N ILE A 27 6.67 0.48 9.71
CA ILE A 27 8.06 0.95 9.76
C ILE A 27 8.63 0.80 11.19
N ARG A 28 7.86 1.14 12.23
CA ARG A 28 8.27 0.95 13.63
C ARG A 28 8.49 -0.51 13.98
N TYR A 29 7.64 -1.41 13.50
CA TYR A 29 7.82 -2.85 13.69
C TYR A 29 9.15 -3.32 13.10
N LEU A 30 9.42 -2.97 11.83
CA LEU A 30 10.65 -3.34 11.14
C LEU A 30 11.90 -2.71 11.79
N LEU A 31 11.80 -1.46 12.24
CA LEU A 31 12.85 -0.81 13.02
C LEU A 31 13.10 -1.54 14.35
N GLY A 32 12.04 -1.94 15.04
CA GLY A 32 12.11 -2.73 16.27
C GLY A 32 12.81 -4.07 16.04
N ALA A 33 12.53 -4.74 14.92
CA ALA A 33 13.20 -5.98 14.52
C ALA A 33 14.71 -5.75 14.30
N ILE A 34 15.10 -4.69 13.58
CA ILE A 34 16.50 -4.31 13.38
C ILE A 34 17.21 -4.07 14.72
N ILE A 35 16.64 -3.23 15.59
CA ILE A 35 17.23 -2.89 16.89
C ILE A 35 17.38 -4.13 17.78
N LYS A 36 16.37 -5.02 17.77
CA LYS A 36 16.42 -6.28 18.51
C LYS A 36 17.54 -7.18 18.00
N SER A 37 17.62 -7.41 16.68
CA SER A 37 18.66 -8.23 16.07
C SER A 37 20.07 -7.74 16.36
N ARG A 38 20.28 -6.42 16.49
CA ARG A 38 21.57 -5.85 16.89
C ARG A 38 21.99 -6.20 18.31
N LYS A 39 21.05 -6.14 19.25
CA LYS A 39 21.28 -6.52 20.66
C LYS A 39 21.65 -8.01 20.76
N ASP A 40 20.96 -8.85 20.00
CA ASP A 40 21.14 -10.29 20.04
C ASP A 40 22.41 -10.74 19.27
N GLY A 41 22.80 -10.01 18.22
CA GLY A 41 23.87 -10.38 17.29
C GLY A 41 25.28 -9.88 17.65
N ASN A 42 25.51 -9.40 18.86
CA ASN A 42 26.77 -8.78 19.28
C ASN A 42 27.24 -7.66 18.32
N PHE A 43 26.28 -6.93 17.74
CA PHE A 43 26.49 -5.80 16.84
C PHE A 43 25.96 -4.51 17.50
N PRO A 44 26.57 -4.06 18.61
CA PRO A 44 26.04 -2.95 19.39
C PRO A 44 25.92 -1.68 18.53
N SER A 45 24.85 -0.93 18.76
CA SER A 45 24.67 0.40 18.16
C SER A 45 25.91 1.26 18.44
N ASN A 46 26.30 2.08 17.47
CA ASN A 46 27.39 3.04 17.61
C ASN A 46 28.81 2.46 17.76
N TYR A 47 29.04 1.16 17.50
CA TYR A 47 30.37 0.55 17.66
C TYR A 47 31.41 1.06 16.64
N TYR A 48 31.00 1.34 15.40
CA TYR A 48 31.88 1.89 14.34
C TYR A 48 31.53 3.34 13.97
N THR A 49 30.24 3.67 13.90
CA THR A 49 29.71 5.03 13.64
C THR A 49 28.32 5.18 14.27
N TYR A 50 27.86 6.41 14.49
CA TYR A 50 26.44 6.68 14.76
C TYR A 50 25.58 6.24 13.57
N ASP A 51 24.76 5.21 13.74
CA ASP A 51 24.05 4.53 12.63
C ASP A 51 22.54 4.38 12.84
N GLU A 52 21.96 5.16 13.74
CA GLU A 52 20.52 5.27 13.95
C GLU A 52 19.77 5.63 12.66
N ASP A 53 20.34 6.54 11.87
CA ASP A 53 19.84 6.95 10.57
C ASP A 53 19.85 5.81 9.54
N VAL A 54 20.87 4.94 9.57
CA VAL A 54 20.94 3.75 8.72
C VAL A 54 19.87 2.72 9.13
N ASN A 55 19.64 2.55 10.44
CA ASN A 55 18.57 1.66 10.92
C ASN A 55 17.19 2.13 10.44
N ILE A 56 16.94 3.45 10.51
CA ILE A 56 15.70 4.07 10.01
C ILE A 56 15.59 3.85 8.50
N TYR A 57 16.66 4.09 7.74
CA TYR A 57 16.67 3.88 6.29
C TYR A 57 16.36 2.43 5.92
N MET A 58 17.01 1.46 6.56
CA MET A 58 16.77 0.04 6.29
C MET A 58 15.33 -0.37 6.63
N ALA A 59 14.74 0.14 7.72
CA ALA A 59 13.35 -0.12 8.05
C ALA A 59 12.40 0.40 6.95
N HIS A 60 12.65 1.60 6.44
CA HIS A 60 11.90 2.16 5.31
C HIS A 60 12.11 1.36 4.02
N LEU A 61 13.34 0.90 3.76
CA LEU A 61 13.64 0.08 2.59
C LEU A 61 12.92 -1.28 2.66
N LEU A 62 12.97 -1.96 3.80
CA LEU A 62 12.25 -3.22 4.01
C LEU A 62 10.75 -3.03 3.82
N PHE A 63 10.19 -1.96 4.39
CA PHE A 63 8.78 -1.63 4.18
C PHE A 63 8.49 -1.39 2.70
N ALA A 64 9.26 -0.53 2.03
CA ALA A 64 9.06 -0.22 0.61
C ALA A 64 9.13 -1.47 -0.28
N VAL A 65 10.09 -2.37 -0.05
CA VAL A 65 10.22 -3.62 -0.83
C VAL A 65 9.03 -4.56 -0.61
N SER A 66 8.32 -4.47 0.51
CA SER A 66 7.10 -5.25 0.73
C SER A 66 5.90 -4.78 -0.10
N LEU A 67 6.00 -3.58 -0.70
CA LEU A 67 4.95 -2.93 -1.46
C LEU A 67 5.09 -3.16 -2.98
N PRO A 68 4.01 -3.48 -3.71
CA PRO A 68 4.03 -3.62 -5.17
C PRO A 68 4.48 -2.35 -5.91
N GLU A 69 4.08 -1.18 -5.42
CA GLU A 69 4.31 0.11 -6.08
C GLU A 69 5.81 0.45 -6.15
N TYR A 70 6.56 0.06 -5.12
CA TYR A 70 8.00 0.21 -5.13
C TYR A 70 8.64 -0.64 -6.24
N ARG A 71 8.13 -1.86 -6.46
CA ARG A 71 8.63 -2.74 -7.53
C ARG A 71 8.37 -2.15 -8.90
N GLU A 72 7.15 -1.68 -9.16
CA GLU A 72 6.78 -1.04 -10.44
C GLU A 72 7.65 0.20 -10.73
N MET A 73 7.92 0.99 -9.69
CA MET A 73 8.72 2.20 -9.78
C MET A 73 10.23 1.90 -9.96
N ALA A 74 10.74 0.84 -9.34
CA ALA A 74 12.15 0.45 -9.40
C ALA A 74 12.50 -0.36 -10.66
N GLU A 75 11.58 -1.16 -11.18
CA GLU A 75 11.79 -2.12 -12.28
C GLU A 75 12.46 -1.52 -13.54
N PRO A 76 12.09 -0.32 -14.03
CA PRO A 76 12.73 0.29 -15.20
C PRO A 76 14.22 0.60 -15.04
N TYR A 77 14.71 0.62 -13.79
CA TYR A 77 16.08 1.00 -13.46
C TYR A 77 16.90 -0.15 -12.89
N LEU A 78 16.36 -1.37 -12.83
CA LEU A 78 17.05 -2.54 -12.29
C LEU A 78 17.71 -3.37 -13.39
N SER A 79 19.00 -3.68 -13.23
CA SER A 79 19.66 -4.72 -14.02
C SER A 79 20.65 -5.52 -13.20
N VAL A 80 20.76 -6.80 -13.54
CA VAL A 80 21.81 -7.68 -12.99
C VAL A 80 23.14 -7.42 -13.69
N ASP A 81 23.15 -6.80 -14.88
CA ASP A 81 24.37 -6.50 -15.61
C ASP A 81 24.82 -5.05 -15.40
N THR A 82 26.06 -4.90 -14.93
CA THR A 82 26.70 -3.59 -14.74
C THR A 82 26.81 -2.82 -16.04
N SER A 83 26.92 -3.51 -17.18
CA SER A 83 27.02 -2.86 -18.50
C SER A 83 25.74 -2.06 -18.84
N ASP A 84 24.56 -2.60 -18.55
CA ASP A 84 23.27 -1.93 -18.75
C ASP A 84 23.15 -0.70 -17.84
N ILE A 85 23.50 -0.84 -16.56
CA ILE A 85 23.47 0.26 -15.58
C ILE A 85 24.34 1.41 -16.06
N LEU A 86 25.58 1.12 -16.47
CA LEU A 86 26.49 2.15 -16.98
C LEU A 86 26.01 2.76 -18.30
N ARG A 87 25.33 1.98 -19.16
CA ARG A 87 24.72 2.51 -20.39
C ARG A 87 23.59 3.49 -20.05
N TRP A 88 22.69 3.15 -19.13
CA TRP A 88 21.59 4.02 -18.70
C TRP A 88 22.10 5.31 -18.07
N VAL A 89 23.10 5.21 -17.19
CA VAL A 89 23.73 6.39 -16.55
C VAL A 89 24.38 7.31 -17.58
N ARG A 90 25.00 6.76 -18.64
CA ARG A 90 25.59 7.55 -19.74
C ARG A 90 24.53 8.16 -20.66
N ALA A 91 23.40 7.50 -20.82
CA ALA A 91 22.31 7.94 -21.70
C ALA A 91 21.53 9.15 -21.15
N THR A 92 21.67 9.45 -19.86
CA THR A 92 21.01 10.62 -19.23
C THR A 92 22.04 11.60 -18.68
N GLU A 93 21.78 12.90 -18.81
CA GLU A 93 22.57 13.95 -18.15
C GLU A 93 21.99 14.35 -16.78
N ASP A 94 20.77 13.92 -16.48
CA ASP A 94 20.09 14.26 -15.23
C ASP A 94 20.72 13.54 -14.04
N ARG A 95 21.28 14.33 -13.12
CA ARG A 95 21.94 13.85 -11.90
C ARG A 95 20.96 13.09 -10.99
N THR A 96 19.69 13.49 -10.97
CA THR A 96 18.63 12.86 -10.18
C THR A 96 18.35 11.46 -10.68
N ILE A 97 18.25 11.28 -12.00
CA ILE A 97 18.06 9.95 -12.61
C ILE A 97 19.30 9.08 -12.37
N ARG A 98 20.52 9.63 -12.52
CA ARG A 98 21.75 8.86 -12.23
C ARG A 98 21.83 8.43 -10.77
N TYR A 99 21.53 9.33 -9.84
CA TYR A 99 21.39 9.03 -8.42
C TYR A 99 20.42 7.87 -8.21
N PHE A 100 19.24 7.97 -8.83
CA PHE A 100 18.17 7.00 -8.67
C PHE A 100 18.56 5.61 -9.18
N ILE A 101 19.15 5.53 -10.39
CA ILE A 101 19.66 4.29 -10.98
C ILE A 101 20.64 3.60 -10.02
N PHE A 102 21.66 4.32 -9.55
CA PHE A 102 22.64 3.71 -8.65
C PHE A 102 22.02 3.28 -7.31
N LYS A 103 21.20 4.13 -6.71
CA LYS A 103 20.55 3.84 -5.43
C LYS A 103 19.68 2.59 -5.51
N VAL A 104 18.79 2.50 -6.50
CA VAL A 104 17.86 1.38 -6.63
C VAL A 104 18.60 0.06 -6.85
N ASN A 105 19.65 0.05 -7.67
CA ASN A 105 20.46 -1.16 -7.85
C ASN A 105 21.24 -1.52 -6.58
N ALA A 106 21.73 -0.54 -5.81
CA ALA A 106 22.40 -0.80 -4.54
C ALA A 106 21.43 -1.39 -3.50
N ASP A 107 20.25 -0.78 -3.34
CA ASP A 107 19.18 -1.23 -2.47
C ASP A 107 18.74 -2.67 -2.83
N HIS A 108 18.55 -2.93 -4.13
CA HIS A 108 18.20 -4.26 -4.63
C HIS A 108 19.28 -5.29 -4.30
N LEU A 109 20.57 -4.98 -4.55
CA LEU A 109 21.66 -5.90 -4.21
C LEU A 109 21.75 -6.15 -2.70
N LEU A 110 21.56 -5.13 -1.86
CA LEU A 110 21.54 -5.29 -0.40
C LEU A 110 20.44 -6.27 0.02
N ILE A 111 19.21 -6.04 -0.42
CA ILE A 111 18.04 -6.83 -0.05
C ILE A 111 18.13 -8.27 -0.59
N HIS A 112 18.47 -8.44 -1.87
CA HIS A 112 18.54 -9.75 -2.49
C HIS A 112 19.72 -10.59 -1.98
N SER A 113 20.82 -9.97 -1.54
CA SER A 113 21.95 -10.68 -0.92
C SER A 113 21.80 -10.96 0.58
N SER A 114 20.77 -10.41 1.24
CA SER A 114 20.57 -10.55 2.70
C SER A 114 19.21 -11.17 3.05
N ILE A 115 18.12 -10.52 2.65
CA ILE A 115 16.75 -10.90 2.99
C ILE A 115 16.24 -12.04 2.12
N PHE A 116 16.48 -12.00 0.81
CA PHE A 116 16.04 -13.08 -0.09
C PHE A 116 17.09 -14.16 -0.25
N ASP A 117 18.38 -13.80 -0.20
CA ASP A 117 19.54 -14.68 -0.39
C ASP A 117 19.47 -15.47 -1.72
N ASP A 118 18.82 -14.89 -2.73
CA ASP A 118 18.50 -15.52 -4.02
C ASP A 118 19.60 -15.30 -5.07
N LEU A 119 20.50 -14.33 -4.85
CA LEU A 119 21.66 -14.09 -5.73
C LEU A 119 22.68 -15.23 -5.68
N ASN A 120 22.67 -16.04 -4.62
CA ASN A 120 23.58 -17.18 -4.43
C ASN A 120 23.10 -18.46 -5.13
N HIS A 121 21.79 -18.56 -5.40
CA HIS A 121 21.15 -19.80 -5.86
C HIS A 121 20.74 -19.79 -7.32
N ARG A 122 20.96 -18.68 -8.06
CA ARG A 122 20.64 -18.67 -9.50
C ARG A 122 21.50 -19.69 -10.24
N PRO A 123 20.89 -20.69 -10.91
CA PRO A 123 21.62 -21.61 -11.78
C PRO A 123 22.01 -20.84 -13.05
N SER A 124 23.08 -20.07 -12.96
CA SER A 124 23.69 -19.44 -14.13
C SER A 124 24.31 -20.53 -15.00
N GLN A 125 23.72 -20.74 -16.19
CA GLN A 125 24.28 -21.54 -17.30
C GLN A 125 25.60 -20.96 -17.86
N LYS A 126 26.10 -19.83 -17.33
CA LYS A 126 27.40 -19.27 -17.70
C LYS A 126 28.50 -19.81 -16.78
N ILE A 127 29.60 -20.23 -17.41
CA ILE A 127 30.83 -20.81 -16.85
C ILE A 127 31.45 -19.93 -15.73
N PHE A 128 31.06 -18.66 -15.62
CA PHE A 128 31.46 -17.75 -14.55
C PHE A 128 30.30 -17.49 -13.58
N LYS A 129 30.26 -18.23 -12.47
CA LYS A 129 29.42 -17.87 -11.31
C LYS A 129 29.97 -16.58 -10.70
N ARG A 130 29.23 -15.47 -10.78
CA ARG A 130 29.54 -14.26 -10.01
C ARG A 130 29.42 -14.60 -8.53
N SER A 131 30.46 -14.32 -7.74
CA SER A 131 30.49 -14.67 -6.31
C SER A 131 29.68 -13.69 -5.47
N GLN A 132 29.26 -14.09 -4.27
CA GLN A 132 28.61 -13.19 -3.30
C GLN A 132 29.46 -11.94 -3.03
N LYS A 133 30.79 -12.11 -2.98
CA LYS A 133 31.74 -11.01 -2.85
C LYS A 133 31.63 -10.01 -4.00
N HIS A 134 31.44 -10.47 -5.23
CA HIS A 134 31.26 -9.59 -6.38
C HIS A 134 30.00 -8.72 -6.25
N PHE A 135 28.87 -9.30 -5.84
CA PHE A 135 27.64 -8.53 -5.63
C PHE A 135 27.75 -7.53 -4.47
N ALA A 136 28.45 -7.90 -3.39
CA ALA A 136 28.74 -6.98 -2.29
C ALA A 136 29.58 -5.79 -2.75
N GLU A 137 30.68 -6.03 -3.49
CA GLU A 137 31.52 -4.95 -4.03
C GLU A 137 30.76 -4.03 -5.01
N LEU A 138 29.88 -4.60 -5.84
CA LEU A 138 29.01 -3.80 -6.71
C LEU A 138 28.04 -2.92 -5.91
N ALA A 139 27.43 -3.47 -4.86
CA ALA A 139 26.50 -2.72 -4.01
C ALA A 139 27.21 -1.54 -3.31
N LYS A 140 28.41 -1.77 -2.78
CA LYS A 140 29.25 -0.69 -2.21
C LYS A 140 29.52 0.40 -3.24
N LEU A 141 29.98 0.02 -4.43
CA LEU A 141 30.24 0.96 -5.52
C LEU A 141 28.99 1.78 -5.87
N TYR A 142 27.83 1.14 -5.97
CA TYR A 142 26.59 1.82 -6.32
C TYR A 142 26.12 2.76 -5.20
N TYR A 143 26.23 2.38 -3.93
CA TYR A 143 25.96 3.28 -2.81
C TYR A 143 26.90 4.49 -2.81
N ASP A 144 28.20 4.28 -3.05
CA ASP A 144 29.19 5.36 -3.16
C ASP A 144 28.85 6.33 -4.32
N GLN A 145 28.53 5.79 -5.50
CA GLN A 145 28.11 6.62 -6.64
C GLN A 145 26.80 7.37 -6.35
N ALA A 146 25.82 6.71 -5.73
CA ALA A 146 24.57 7.37 -5.33
C ALA A 146 24.84 8.51 -4.35
N ALA A 147 25.68 8.31 -3.32
CA ALA A 147 26.09 9.36 -2.39
C ALA A 147 26.76 10.54 -3.12
N ALA A 148 27.67 10.25 -4.06
CA ALA A 148 28.36 11.27 -4.85
C ALA A 148 27.41 12.11 -5.70
N TYR A 149 26.44 11.48 -6.39
CA TYR A 149 25.42 12.22 -7.14
C TYR A 149 24.48 12.99 -6.22
N HIS A 150 24.07 12.42 -5.09
CA HIS A 150 23.25 13.11 -4.09
C HIS A 150 23.92 14.41 -3.60
N LYS A 151 25.22 14.33 -3.26
CA LYS A 151 26.02 15.50 -2.88
C LYS A 151 26.08 16.55 -4.00
N ARG A 152 26.16 16.13 -5.28
CA ARG A 152 26.17 17.04 -6.44
C ARG A 152 24.82 17.69 -6.73
N ILE A 153 23.70 17.03 -6.39
CA ILE A 153 22.35 17.58 -6.53
C ILE A 153 22.15 18.69 -5.49
N TYR A 154 22.39 18.38 -4.21
CA TYR A 154 22.09 19.30 -3.11
C TYR A 154 23.23 20.26 -2.76
N ARG A 155 24.44 20.05 -3.31
CA ARG A 155 25.66 20.85 -3.08
C ARG A 155 26.06 20.98 -1.60
N ARG A 156 25.56 20.09 -0.75
CA ARG A 156 25.81 20.04 0.70
C ARG A 156 25.75 18.61 1.20
N ARG A 157 26.25 18.38 2.40
CA ARG A 157 26.05 17.13 3.12
C ARG A 157 24.61 17.05 3.66
N THR A 158 24.02 15.87 3.58
CA THR A 158 22.61 15.60 3.93
C THR A 158 22.53 14.26 4.62
N GLY A 159 21.56 14.05 5.52
CA GLY A 159 21.39 12.76 6.19
C GLY A 159 21.29 11.57 5.23
N VAL A 160 20.54 11.70 4.12
CA VAL A 160 20.45 10.64 3.10
C VAL A 160 21.80 10.33 2.48
N GLY A 161 22.56 11.36 2.06
CA GLY A 161 23.92 11.18 1.54
C GLY A 161 24.85 10.48 2.54
N GLU A 162 24.79 10.85 3.83
CA GLU A 162 25.58 10.20 4.88
C GLU A 162 25.20 8.74 5.10
N VAL A 163 23.91 8.42 5.06
CA VAL A 163 23.42 7.03 5.14
C VAL A 163 23.97 6.20 3.98
N LEU A 164 23.94 6.72 2.75
CA LEU A 164 24.48 6.02 1.58
C LEU A 164 26.00 5.82 1.68
N GLU A 165 26.74 6.82 2.20
CA GLU A 165 28.16 6.68 2.51
C GLU A 165 28.38 5.56 3.54
N LYS A 166 27.63 5.54 4.65
CA LYS A 166 27.74 4.50 5.69
C LYS A 166 27.41 3.11 5.14
N LEU A 167 26.35 2.98 4.35
CA LEU A 167 25.96 1.72 3.71
C LEU A 167 27.04 1.20 2.76
N SER A 168 27.73 2.09 2.05
CA SER A 168 28.89 1.71 1.23
C SER A 168 30.07 1.23 2.09
N HIS A 169 30.46 1.99 3.11
CA HIS A 169 31.65 1.70 3.92
C HIS A 169 31.49 0.46 4.81
N TYR A 170 30.30 0.22 5.35
CA TYR A 170 30.01 -0.86 6.30
C TYR A 170 29.02 -1.88 5.74
N PHE A 171 29.02 -2.07 4.42
CA PHE A 171 28.05 -2.89 3.71
C PHE A 171 27.89 -4.29 4.29
N GLU A 172 28.98 -5.03 4.51
CA GLU A 172 28.94 -6.40 5.03
C GLU A 172 28.31 -6.47 6.42
N ALA A 173 28.52 -5.44 7.22
CA ALA A 173 27.99 -5.34 8.57
C ALA A 173 26.46 -5.21 8.53
N TYR A 174 25.94 -4.31 7.68
CA TYR A 174 24.51 -4.15 7.48
C TYR A 174 23.88 -5.35 6.75
N GLN A 175 24.59 -5.94 5.79
CA GLN A 175 24.17 -7.18 5.12
C GLN A 175 24.04 -8.33 6.13
N GLY A 176 25.02 -8.49 7.02
CA GLY A 176 25.00 -9.48 8.09
C GLY A 176 23.83 -9.26 9.06
N LEU A 177 23.59 -8.01 9.46
CA LEU A 177 22.45 -7.65 10.28
C LEU A 177 21.12 -8.00 9.60
N LEU A 178 20.95 -7.64 8.33
CA LEU A 178 19.71 -7.94 7.59
C LEU A 178 19.48 -9.45 7.42
N LYS A 179 20.54 -10.26 7.30
CA LYS A 179 20.40 -11.73 7.30
C LYS A 179 19.78 -12.25 8.61
N VAL A 180 20.07 -11.62 9.74
CA VAL A 180 19.44 -11.96 11.04
C VAL A 180 17.99 -11.46 11.09
N VAL A 181 17.71 -10.25 10.58
CA VAL A 181 16.37 -9.65 10.52
C VAL A 181 15.41 -10.42 9.60
N ARG A 182 15.95 -11.15 8.61
CA ARG A 182 15.22 -11.91 7.59
C ARG A 182 13.96 -12.61 8.10
N ARG A 183 14.06 -13.36 9.21
CA ARG A 183 12.92 -14.12 9.75
C ARG A 183 11.77 -13.20 10.17
N GLU A 184 12.09 -12.14 10.90
CA GLU A 184 11.11 -11.16 11.37
C GLU A 184 10.49 -10.39 10.19
N TYR A 185 11.27 -10.12 9.14
CA TYR A 185 10.77 -9.52 7.90
C TYR A 185 9.73 -10.41 7.20
N PHE A 186 9.99 -11.71 7.01
CA PHE A 186 9.00 -12.59 6.39
C PHE A 186 7.75 -12.77 7.24
N SER A 187 7.90 -12.83 8.57
CA SER A 187 6.75 -12.82 9.48
C SER A 187 5.92 -11.55 9.28
N PHE A 188 6.58 -10.39 9.18
CA PHE A 188 5.91 -9.13 8.89
C PHE A 188 5.16 -9.18 7.56
N VAL A 189 5.80 -9.60 6.46
CA VAL A 189 5.16 -9.63 5.14
C VAL A 189 3.92 -10.52 5.14
N THR A 190 3.99 -11.70 5.76
CA THR A 190 2.83 -12.60 5.86
C THR A 190 1.70 -11.94 6.62
N SER A 191 1.96 -11.45 7.84
CA SER A 191 0.93 -10.81 8.66
C SER A 191 0.36 -9.53 8.04
N PHE A 192 1.20 -8.75 7.36
CA PHE A 192 0.79 -7.53 6.68
C PHE A 192 -0.16 -7.82 5.52
N ARG A 193 0.12 -8.88 4.73
CA ARG A 193 -0.76 -9.34 3.66
C ARG A 193 -2.10 -9.84 4.19
N ASP A 194 -2.08 -10.59 5.30
CA ASP A 194 -3.31 -11.09 5.93
C ASP A 194 -4.19 -9.92 6.41
N GLN A 195 -3.58 -8.91 7.05
CA GLN A 195 -4.31 -7.72 7.50
C GLN A 195 -4.90 -6.94 6.32
N ALA A 196 -4.13 -6.73 5.24
CA ALA A 196 -4.61 -6.07 4.03
C ALA A 196 -5.78 -6.84 3.38
N PHE A 197 -5.68 -8.17 3.34
CA PHE A 197 -6.76 -9.02 2.83
C PHE A 197 -8.04 -8.92 3.70
N HIS A 198 -7.90 -8.91 5.03
CA HIS A 198 -9.03 -8.72 5.93
C HIS A 198 -9.70 -7.35 5.76
N HIS A 199 -8.92 -6.28 5.53
CA HIS A 199 -9.45 -4.95 5.23
C HIS A 199 -10.28 -4.97 3.95
N PHE A 200 -9.71 -5.50 2.86
CA PHE A 200 -10.39 -5.64 1.58
C PHE A 200 -11.73 -6.40 1.71
N MET A 201 -11.73 -7.53 2.42
CA MET A 201 -12.95 -8.30 2.64
C MET A 201 -14.02 -7.52 3.44
N ASN A 202 -13.61 -6.63 4.35
CA ASN A 202 -14.53 -5.78 5.09
C ASN A 202 -15.09 -4.63 4.23
N GLU A 203 -14.27 -4.03 3.36
CA GLU A 203 -14.71 -3.04 2.39
C GLU A 203 -15.72 -3.64 1.41
N MET A 204 -15.43 -4.84 0.89
CA MET A 204 -16.34 -5.56 0.00
C MET A 204 -17.69 -5.85 0.68
N LYS A 205 -17.70 -6.30 1.94
CA LYS A 205 -18.94 -6.48 2.72
C LYS A 205 -19.71 -5.17 2.93
N THR A 206 -18.99 -4.07 3.13
CA THR A 206 -19.60 -2.75 3.31
C THR A 206 -20.25 -2.30 2.00
N PHE A 207 -19.54 -2.46 0.88
CA PHE A 207 -20.05 -2.20 -0.46
C PHE A 207 -21.28 -3.05 -0.80
N GLU A 208 -21.25 -4.36 -0.52
CA GLU A 208 -22.40 -5.26 -0.69
C GLU A 208 -23.61 -4.79 0.13
N ARG A 209 -23.39 -4.38 1.38
CA ARG A 209 -24.46 -3.83 2.23
C ARG A 209 -25.03 -2.55 1.64
N ASP A 210 -24.19 -1.63 1.17
CA ASP A 210 -24.62 -0.37 0.58
C ASP A 210 -25.43 -0.59 -0.71
N MET A 211 -25.05 -1.57 -1.53
CA MET A 211 -25.82 -1.98 -2.71
C MET A 211 -27.21 -2.50 -2.32
N VAL A 212 -27.31 -3.37 -1.31
CA VAL A 212 -28.60 -3.89 -0.83
C VAL A 212 -29.46 -2.78 -0.26
N VAL A 213 -28.89 -1.86 0.52
CA VAL A 213 -29.62 -0.70 1.06
C VAL A 213 -30.16 0.17 -0.08
N LYS A 214 -29.35 0.43 -1.11
CA LYS A 214 -29.76 1.22 -2.28
C LYS A 214 -30.89 0.54 -3.05
N GLU A 215 -30.78 -0.75 -3.34
CA GLU A 215 -31.83 -1.52 -4.05
C GLU A 215 -33.15 -1.51 -3.26
N LYS A 216 -33.09 -1.71 -1.93
CA LYS A 216 -34.25 -1.66 -1.05
C LYS A 216 -34.86 -0.26 -0.99
N MET A 217 -34.04 0.79 -0.98
CA MET A 217 -34.50 2.18 -1.04
C MET A 217 -35.24 2.48 -2.35
N ASP A 218 -34.68 2.07 -3.49
CA ASP A 218 -35.31 2.26 -4.80
C ASP A 218 -36.65 1.50 -4.86
N HIS A 219 -36.71 0.28 -4.32
CA HIS A 219 -37.95 -0.49 -4.22
C HIS A 219 -38.98 0.19 -3.30
N PHE A 220 -38.54 0.74 -2.18
CA PHE A 220 -39.38 1.49 -1.26
C PHE A 220 -39.98 2.73 -1.93
N LEU A 221 -39.17 3.51 -2.64
CA LEU A 221 -39.63 4.70 -3.36
C LEU A 221 -40.63 4.34 -4.47
N ALA A 222 -40.42 3.22 -5.18
CA ALA A 222 -41.34 2.74 -6.19
C ALA A 222 -42.71 2.36 -5.60
N LEU A 223 -42.73 1.59 -4.49
CA LEU A 223 -43.97 1.23 -3.79
C LEU A 223 -44.67 2.47 -3.21
N TYR A 224 -43.92 3.41 -2.65
CA TYR A 224 -44.48 4.64 -2.11
C TYR A 224 -45.13 5.51 -3.19
N ALA A 225 -44.49 5.64 -4.36
CA ALA A 225 -45.08 6.31 -5.52
C ALA A 225 -46.37 5.61 -5.98
N GLN A 226 -46.37 4.28 -6.08
CA GLN A 226 -47.56 3.49 -6.42
C GLN A 226 -48.69 3.67 -5.40
N TRP A 227 -48.38 3.75 -4.11
CA TRP A 227 -49.38 3.98 -3.07
C TRP A 227 -49.99 5.38 -3.16
N ILE A 228 -49.18 6.41 -3.46
CA ILE A 228 -49.68 7.78 -3.66
C ILE A 228 -50.76 7.80 -4.74
N ASP A 229 -50.54 7.09 -5.86
CA ASP A 229 -51.43 7.05 -7.02
C ASP A 229 -52.66 6.14 -6.83
N THR A 230 -52.46 4.94 -6.29
CA THR A 230 -53.52 3.91 -6.24
C THR A 230 -54.26 3.84 -4.92
N ARG A 231 -53.65 4.33 -3.82
CA ARG A 231 -54.12 4.19 -2.43
C ARG A 231 -54.49 2.76 -2.04
N ASN A 232 -53.86 1.77 -2.68
CA ASN A 232 -54.14 0.37 -2.44
C ASN A 232 -53.60 -0.07 -1.05
N PRO A 233 -54.44 -0.56 -0.14
CA PRO A 233 -54.03 -0.97 1.21
C PRO A 233 -53.09 -2.18 1.21
N ARG A 234 -53.01 -2.97 0.12
CA ARG A 234 -52.01 -4.03 -0.02
C ARG A 234 -50.60 -3.47 -0.20
N VAL A 235 -50.46 -2.39 -0.97
CA VAL A 235 -49.17 -1.69 -1.20
C VAL A 235 -48.70 -1.02 0.10
N ALA A 236 -49.63 -0.48 0.91
CA ALA A 236 -49.29 0.09 2.22
C ALA A 236 -48.64 -0.94 3.16
N LYS A 237 -49.12 -2.19 3.18
CA LYS A 237 -48.53 -3.25 4.00
C LYS A 237 -47.13 -3.66 3.52
N GLU A 238 -46.89 -3.67 2.21
CA GLU A 238 -45.57 -3.95 1.65
C GLU A 238 -44.56 -2.83 1.96
N ILE A 239 -44.98 -1.56 1.90
CA ILE A 239 -44.17 -0.41 2.33
C ILE A 239 -43.80 -0.53 3.81
N GLU A 240 -44.74 -0.90 4.69
CA GLU A 240 -44.43 -1.07 6.11
C GLU A 240 -43.44 -2.21 6.38
N TYR A 241 -43.57 -3.32 5.66
CA TYR A 241 -42.64 -4.45 5.78
C TYR A 241 -41.23 -4.03 5.35
N LEU A 242 -41.13 -3.39 4.18
CA LEU A 242 -39.86 -2.94 3.62
C LEU A 242 -39.21 -1.83 4.46
N ALA A 243 -40.01 -0.92 5.04
CA ALA A 243 -39.52 0.09 5.98
C ALA A 243 -38.88 -0.53 7.22
N ARG A 244 -39.45 -1.63 7.76
CA ARG A 244 -38.85 -2.34 8.90
C ARG A 244 -37.56 -3.06 8.51
N GLU A 245 -37.52 -3.69 7.33
CA GLU A 245 -36.28 -4.27 6.81
C GLU A 245 -35.18 -3.21 6.65
N MET A 246 -35.54 -2.03 6.14
CA MET A 246 -34.59 -0.92 5.98
C MET A 246 -34.16 -0.31 7.31
N GLU A 247 -35.04 -0.19 8.32
CA GLU A 247 -34.64 0.23 9.69
C GLU A 247 -33.62 -0.73 10.32
N MET A 248 -33.69 -2.03 10.00
CA MET A 248 -32.72 -3.03 10.45
C MET A 248 -31.39 -2.95 9.71
N LEU A 249 -31.43 -2.63 8.41
CA LEU A 249 -30.24 -2.54 7.55
C LEU A 249 -29.53 -1.18 7.65
N ASP A 250 -30.26 -0.10 7.92
CA ASP A 250 -29.77 1.27 8.08
C ASP A 250 -30.48 1.97 9.26
N PRO A 251 -29.81 2.07 10.43
CA PRO A 251 -30.37 2.74 11.61
C PRO A 251 -30.69 4.23 11.44
N THR A 252 -30.16 4.87 10.39
CA THR A 252 -30.42 6.27 10.07
C THR A 252 -31.68 6.47 9.25
N PHE A 253 -32.24 5.39 8.69
CA PHE A 253 -33.51 5.42 7.99
C PHE A 253 -34.65 5.83 8.95
N ARG A 254 -35.51 6.73 8.48
CA ARG A 254 -36.66 7.26 9.22
C ARG A 254 -37.86 7.32 8.29
N PHE A 255 -38.92 6.59 8.62
CA PHE A 255 -40.18 6.66 7.90
C PHE A 255 -41.36 6.80 8.88
N ASP A 256 -42.20 7.82 8.65
CA ASP A 256 -43.39 8.06 9.45
C ASP A 256 -44.57 7.24 8.91
N LYS A 257 -44.93 6.18 9.64
CA LYS A 257 -46.01 5.25 9.29
C LYS A 257 -47.39 5.92 9.28
N ASN A 258 -47.57 7.05 9.97
CA ASN A 258 -48.82 7.82 9.94
C ASN A 258 -49.10 8.43 8.56
N LYS A 259 -48.10 8.47 7.67
CA LYS A 259 -48.33 8.89 6.27
C LYS A 259 -49.13 7.87 5.48
N LEU A 260 -49.21 6.61 5.92
CA LEU A 260 -49.95 5.55 5.24
C LEU A 260 -51.43 5.44 5.67
N SER A 261 -51.83 6.08 6.78
CA SER A 261 -53.20 6.05 7.33
C SER A 261 -54.16 7.07 6.69
N PHE A 262 -53.66 8.03 5.91
CA PHE A 262 -54.46 9.05 5.21
C PHE A 262 -55.36 8.50 4.07
N GLY A 263 -55.57 7.19 3.98
CA GLY A 263 -56.42 6.53 2.97
C GLY A 263 -57.61 5.75 3.51
N GLU A 264 -57.75 5.57 4.84
CA GLU A 264 -58.87 4.82 5.43
C GLU A 264 -60.02 5.72 5.92
N GLU A 265 -59.78 7.00 6.17
CA GLU A 265 -60.84 7.97 6.49
C GLU A 265 -61.13 8.84 5.28
N GLY A 266 -62.35 8.69 4.74
CA GLY A 266 -62.81 9.36 3.55
C GLY A 266 -62.70 10.88 3.64
N TYR A 267 -62.53 11.50 2.48
CA TYR A 267 -62.66 12.95 2.29
C TYR A 267 -64.08 13.40 2.69
N GLY A 268 -64.27 13.67 3.97
CA GLY A 268 -65.36 14.47 4.51
C GLY A 268 -64.98 15.95 4.37
N ASP A 269 -65.52 16.56 3.32
CA ASP A 269 -65.98 17.96 3.25
C ASP A 269 -65.31 18.98 4.20
N GLU A 270 -64.21 19.60 3.76
CA GLU A 270 -63.83 20.94 4.25
C GLU A 270 -63.31 21.82 3.09
N ARG A 271 -64.26 22.37 2.32
CA ARG A 271 -64.11 23.73 1.76
C ARG A 271 -65.27 24.61 2.22
N LYS A 272 -65.26 24.88 3.52
CA LYS A 272 -65.79 26.14 4.09
C LYS A 272 -64.64 26.85 4.79
N CYS A 273 -64.03 27.80 4.09
CA CYS A 273 -63.56 29.04 4.71
C CYS A 273 -63.73 30.15 3.67
N ALA A 274 -64.41 31.19 4.14
CA ALA A 274 -64.61 32.48 3.50
C ALA A 274 -63.28 33.24 3.34
#